data_AF-A0A5C7T0W4-F1
#
_entry.id   AF-A0A5C7T0W4-F1
#
_cell.length_a   1.000
_cell.length_b   1.000
_cell.length_c   1.000
_cell.angle_alpha   90.00
_cell.angle_beta   90.00
_cell.angle_gamma   90.00
#
_symmetry.space_group_name_H-M   'P 1'
#
loop_
_entity.id
_entity.type
_entity.pdbx_description
1 polymer ?
#
loop_
_entity_poly.entity_id
_entity_poly.type
_entity_poly.pdbx_seq_one_letter_code
_entity_poly.pdbx_strand_id
1 'polypeptide(L)'
;MSVQQELDALSAALAALRTSQLDAHGFSRQARQQTALLQALPARYAEVLQGLLTRLESSALFSEESCSFSQSALVDNLQVWVDKARTQLG
;
A
#
# COMPACT_ATOMS: atom_id res chain seq x y z
N MET A 1 -14.26 -7.67 -6.41
CA MET A 1 -13.90 -7.64 -7.84
C MET A 1 -13.07 -8.90 -8.11
N SER A 2 -12.56 -9.15 -9.32
CA SER A 2 -11.56 -10.23 -9.46
C SER A 2 -10.25 -9.85 -8.77
N VAL A 3 -9.45 -10.85 -8.38
CA VAL A 3 -8.12 -10.64 -7.77
C VAL A 3 -7.24 -9.72 -8.63
N GLN A 4 -7.24 -9.92 -9.95
CA GLN A 4 -6.47 -9.10 -10.89
C GLN A 4 -6.94 -7.65 -10.90
N GLN A 5 -8.27 -7.42 -10.94
CA GLN A 5 -8.83 -6.07 -10.88
C GLN A 5 -8.48 -5.35 -9.58
N GLU A 6 -8.48 -6.05 -8.45
CA GLU A 6 -8.11 -5.47 -7.14
C GLU A 6 -6.62 -5.13 -7.06
N LEU A 7 -5.75 -5.99 -7.63
CA LEU A 7 -4.32 -5.71 -7.74
C LEU A 7 -4.01 -4.51 -8.64
N ASP A 8 -4.69 -4.39 -9.78
CA ASP A 8 -4.52 -3.25 -10.68
C ASP A 8 -5.08 -1.96 -10.06
N ALA A 9 -6.21 -2.03 -9.36
CA ALA A 9 -6.75 -0.89 -8.61
C ALA A 9 -5.81 -0.42 -7.49
N LEU A 10 -5.18 -1.35 -6.76
CA LEU A 10 -4.18 -1.01 -5.74
C LEU A 10 -2.92 -0.38 -6.35
N SER A 11 -2.46 -0.91 -7.49
CA SER A 11 -1.32 -0.36 -8.25
C SER A 11 -1.61 1.08 -8.70
N ALA A 12 -2.81 1.35 -9.22
CA ALA A 12 -3.24 2.68 -9.60
C ALA A 12 -3.34 3.65 -8.41
N ALA A 13 -3.87 3.18 -7.27
CA ALA A 13 -3.93 3.98 -6.04
C ALA A 13 -2.51 4.35 -5.54
N LEU A 14 -1.54 3.44 -5.64
CA LEU A 14 -0.16 3.70 -5.27
C LEU A 14 0.50 4.74 -6.20
N ALA A 15 0.21 4.71 -7.50
CA ALA A 15 0.67 5.72 -8.44
C ALA A 15 0.05 7.11 -8.14
N ALA A 16 -1.23 7.16 -7.77
CA ALA A 16 -1.89 8.38 -7.34
C ALA A 16 -1.27 8.93 -6.04
N LEU A 17 -0.93 8.06 -5.08
CA LEU A 17 -0.22 8.45 -3.85
C LEU A 17 1.16 9.04 -4.15
N ARG A 18 1.94 8.42 -5.06
CA ARG A 18 3.27 8.90 -5.49
C ARG A 18 3.24 10.29 -6.13
N THR A 19 2.14 10.63 -6.78
CA THR A 19 1.94 11.93 -7.45
C THR A 19 1.13 12.90 -6.62
N SER A 20 0.90 12.60 -5.33
CA SER A 20 0.12 13.41 -4.39
C SER A 20 -1.32 13.69 -4.83
N GLN A 21 -1.87 12.89 -5.75
CA GLN A 21 -3.28 12.92 -6.15
C GLN A 21 -4.19 12.16 -5.17
N LEU A 22 -3.59 11.29 -4.36
CA LEU A 22 -4.23 10.55 -3.27
C LEU A 22 -3.39 10.75 -2.00
N ASP A 23 -4.04 10.99 -0.86
CA ASP A 23 -3.35 11.11 0.42
C ASP A 23 -3.14 9.74 1.09
N ALA A 24 -2.31 9.72 2.14
CA ALA A 24 -1.98 8.52 2.90
C ALA A 24 -3.22 7.79 3.46
N HIS A 25 -4.21 8.54 3.95
CA HIS A 25 -5.44 8.00 4.52
C HIS A 25 -6.35 7.41 3.44
N GLY A 26 -6.51 8.11 2.31
CA GLY A 26 -7.28 7.67 1.15
C GLY A 26 -6.70 6.38 0.57
N PHE A 27 -5.38 6.33 0.37
CA PHE A 27 -4.69 5.11 -0.05
C PHE A 27 -4.92 3.97 0.94
N SER A 28 -4.72 4.21 2.24
CA SER A 28 -4.85 3.17 3.26
C SER A 28 -6.27 2.60 3.36
N ARG A 29 -7.30 3.45 3.19
CA ARG A 29 -8.68 3.01 3.09
C ARG A 29 -8.91 2.11 1.87
N GLN A 30 -8.44 2.53 0.69
CA GLN A 30 -8.64 1.76 -0.54
C GLN A 30 -7.88 0.42 -0.50
N ALA A 31 -6.66 0.41 0.05
CA ALA A 31 -5.86 -0.81 0.20
C ALA A 31 -6.55 -1.86 1.08
N ARG A 32 -7.19 -1.45 2.18
CA ARG A 32 -7.94 -2.35 3.08
C ARG A 32 -9.22 -2.92 2.46
N GLN A 33 -9.72 -2.33 1.37
CA GLN A 33 -10.91 -2.81 0.67
C GLN A 33 -10.62 -3.93 -0.35
N GLN A 34 -9.34 -4.21 -0.66
CA GLN A 34 -8.93 -5.25 -1.60
C GLN A 34 -9.00 -6.65 -0.98
N THR A 35 -10.21 -7.03 -0.55
CA THR A 35 -10.45 -8.24 0.24
C THR A 35 -10.25 -9.52 -0.56
N ALA A 36 -10.60 -9.56 -1.85
CA ALA A 36 -10.39 -10.75 -2.68
C ALA A 36 -8.89 -10.94 -2.97
N LEU A 37 -8.17 -9.84 -3.24
CA LEU A 37 -6.71 -9.87 -3.37
C LEU A 37 -6.03 -10.44 -2.12
N LEU A 38 -6.40 -9.93 -0.94
CA LEU A 38 -5.79 -10.36 0.33
C LEU A 38 -6.13 -11.80 0.68
N GLN A 39 -7.33 -12.28 0.34
CA GLN A 39 -7.72 -13.69 0.54
C GLN A 39 -6.98 -14.65 -0.40
N ALA A 40 -6.59 -14.19 -1.60
CA ALA A 40 -5.85 -15.00 -2.56
C ALA A 40 -4.34 -15.11 -2.24
N LEU A 41 -3.82 -14.25 -1.37
CA LEU A 41 -2.41 -14.23 -0.97
C LEU A 41 -2.18 -15.01 0.34
N PRO A 42 -0.96 -15.55 0.57
CA PRO A 42 -0.60 -16.08 1.89
C PRO A 42 -0.79 -15.04 3.01
N ALA A 43 -1.28 -15.46 4.19
CA ALA A 43 -1.69 -14.57 5.28
C ALA A 43 -0.65 -13.48 5.65
N ARG A 44 0.65 -13.79 5.57
CA ARG A 44 1.76 -12.86 5.78
C ARG A 44 1.67 -11.56 4.94
N TYR A 45 1.04 -11.60 3.77
CA TYR A 45 0.88 -10.41 2.92
C TYR A 45 -0.03 -9.37 3.58
N ALA A 46 -1.12 -9.81 4.23
CA ALA A 46 -2.03 -8.93 4.95
C ALA A 46 -1.36 -8.30 6.17
N GLU A 47 -0.56 -9.08 6.91
CA GLU A 47 0.21 -8.60 8.06
C GLU A 47 1.22 -7.51 7.66
N VAL A 48 2.00 -7.78 6.61
CA VAL A 48 2.98 -6.81 6.10
C VAL A 48 2.27 -5.57 5.55
N LEU A 49 1.20 -5.72 4.79
CA LEU A 49 0.44 -4.59 4.26
C LEU A 49 -0.08 -3.72 5.41
N GLN A 50 -0.74 -4.31 6.41
CA GLN A 50 -1.25 -3.57 7.55
C GLN A 50 -0.14 -2.80 8.28
N GLY A 51 1.03 -3.42 8.49
CA GLY A 51 2.18 -2.76 9.10
C GLY A 51 2.77 -1.60 8.27
N LEU A 52 2.66 -1.67 6.94
CA LEU A 52 3.03 -0.56 6.04
C LEU A 52 1.99 0.56 6.09
N LEU A 53 0.69 0.22 6.07
CA LEU A 53 -0.40 1.20 6.13
C LEU A 53 -0.40 1.98 7.45
N THR A 54 -0.21 1.30 8.59
CA THR A 54 -0.11 1.98 9.89
C THR A 54 1.06 2.96 9.93
N ARG A 55 2.21 2.60 9.37
CA ARG A 55 3.36 3.51 9.29
C ARG A 55 3.09 4.67 8.33
N LEU A 56 2.45 4.42 7.20
CA LEU A 56 2.09 5.46 6.23
C LEU A 56 1.12 6.49 6.86
N GLU A 57 0.08 6.03 7.55
CA GLU A 57 -0.88 6.91 8.23
C GLU A 57 -0.22 7.72 9.34
N SER A 58 0.65 7.10 10.15
CA SER A 58 1.45 7.83 11.14
C SER A 58 2.36 8.87 10.48
N SER A 59 2.92 8.58 9.30
CA SER A 59 3.82 9.52 8.60
C SER A 59 3.12 10.79 8.16
N ALA A 60 1.82 10.70 7.85
CA ALA A 60 1.04 11.85 7.43
C ALA A 60 0.71 12.80 8.59
N LEU A 61 0.86 12.35 9.85
CA LEU A 61 0.63 13.17 11.04
C LEU A 61 1.84 14.02 11.44
N PHE A 62 3.03 13.74 10.87
CA PHE A 62 4.26 14.45 11.19
C PHE A 62 4.81 15.15 9.94
N SER A 63 5.08 16.45 10.06
CA SER A 63 5.79 17.21 9.02
C SER A 63 7.25 16.73 8.92
N GLU A 64 7.86 16.86 7.73
CA GLU A 64 9.13 16.25 7.26
C GLU A 64 10.42 16.56 8.05
N GLU A 65 10.35 16.95 9.32
CA GLU A 65 11.52 17.34 10.13
C GLU A 65 12.18 16.17 10.88
N SER A 66 11.77 14.92 10.66
CA SER A 66 12.43 13.75 11.24
C SER A 66 13.20 12.94 10.18
N CYS A 67 14.51 13.10 10.14
CA CYS A 67 15.42 12.38 9.24
C CYS A 67 15.41 10.84 9.40
N SER A 68 14.63 10.25 10.32
CA SER A 68 14.47 8.79 10.44
C SER A 68 13.18 8.25 9.80
N PHE A 69 12.23 9.10 9.42
CA PHE A 69 10.94 8.67 8.88
C PHE A 69 10.66 9.26 7.50
N SER A 70 11.22 8.60 6.48
CA SER A 70 10.99 8.97 5.09
C SER A 70 9.67 8.37 4.60
N GLN A 71 8.66 9.22 4.38
CA GLN A 71 7.40 8.84 3.74
C GLN A 71 7.65 8.24 2.34
N SER A 72 8.61 8.77 1.58
CA SER A 72 8.99 8.21 0.28
C SER A 72 9.50 6.77 0.38
N ALA A 73 10.32 6.45 1.40
CA ALA A 73 10.76 5.08 1.63
C ALA A 73 9.58 4.13 1.96
N LEU A 74 8.54 4.60 2.66
CA LEU A 74 7.33 3.78 2.89
C LEU A 74 6.57 3.51 1.58
N VAL A 75 6.45 4.51 0.72
CA VAL A 75 5.82 4.38 -0.60
C VAL A 75 6.61 3.43 -1.51
N ASP A 76 7.94 3.40 -1.39
CA ASP A 76 8.78 2.40 -2.09
C ASP A 76 8.59 0.99 -1.55
N ASN A 77 8.45 0.82 -0.24
CA ASN A 77 8.13 -0.50 0.33
C ASN A 77 6.74 -1.00 -0.08
N LEU A 78 5.76 -0.10 -0.24
CA LEU A 78 4.45 -0.44 -0.78
C LEU A 78 4.52 -0.90 -2.24
N GLN A 79 5.40 -0.30 -3.05
CA GLN A 79 5.66 -0.77 -4.42
C GLN A 79 6.23 -2.18 -4.41
N VAL A 80 7.25 -2.44 -3.58
CA VAL A 80 7.82 -3.78 -3.42
C VAL A 80 6.76 -4.80 -3.00
N TRP A 81 5.82 -4.42 -2.12
CA TRP A 81 4.71 -5.28 -1.73
C TRP A 81 3.81 -5.63 -2.93
N VAL A 82 3.43 -4.62 -3.73
CA VAL A 82 2.59 -4.81 -4.94
C VAL A 82 3.29 -5.73 -5.95
N ASP A 83 4.58 -5.53 -6.18
CA ASP A 83 5.35 -6.34 -7.13
C ASP A 83 5.45 -7.81 -6.67
N LYS A 84 5.62 -8.03 -5.36
CA LYS A 84 5.61 -9.38 -4.77
C LYS A 84 4.23 -10.03 -4.86
N ALA A 85 3.16 -9.29 -4.58
CA ALA A 85 1.79 -9.78 -4.72
C ALA A 85 1.51 -10.21 -6.17
N ARG A 86 1.91 -9.37 -7.14
CA ARG A 86 1.80 -9.68 -8.58
C ARG A 86 2.56 -10.96 -8.95
N THR A 87 3.78 -11.12 -8.45
CA THR A 87 4.59 -12.32 -8.70
C THR A 87 3.97 -13.58 -8.06
N GLN A 88 3.38 -13.45 -6.87
CA GLN A 88 2.76 -14.56 -6.13
C GLN A 88 1.47 -15.08 -6.77
N LEU A 89 0.74 -14.21 -7.48
CA LEU A 89 -0.53 -14.50 -8.13
C LEU A 89 -0.38 -14.89 -9.61
N GLY A 90 0.86 -14.88 -10.12
CA GLY A 90 1.23 -15.28 -11.48
C GLY A 90 1.03 -16.77 -11.72
#